data_AF-A0A2K2RQM6-F1
#
_entry.id   AF-A0A2K2RQM6-F1
#
_cell.length_a   1.000
_cell.length_b   1.000
_cell.length_c   1.000
_cell.angle_alpha   90.00
_cell.angle_beta   90.00
_cell.angle_gamma   90.00
#
_symmetry.space_group_name_H-M   'P 1'
#
loop_
_entity.id
_entity.type
_entity.pdbx_description
1 polymer ?
#
loop_
_entity_poly.entity_id
_entity_poly.type
_entity_poly.pdbx_seq_one_letter_code
_entity_poly.pdbx_strand_id
1 'polypeptide(L)'
;MISRRSADSPSTLLIASRASVLPSTSKCCPKDLALAELRCERIIGQPFSAVDEPLYRYPLIGLQAQVHSAVGLGVARAALNHVREAGARTGITGAPPLADRAYYRTTFARAYAALHSARSFYLDVADEPSPEQLARIRLSAANVADVSAQVVHDLCSISGAGIISNDHPMQVLRQDALVPQLHATLGQAMYDGAGAVLMGRPPTVPGFL
;
A
#
# COMPACT_ATOMS: atom_id res chain seq x y z
N MET A 1 -21.58 12.49 52.33
CA MET A 1 -22.12 11.11 52.37
C MET A 1 -23.05 10.97 51.17
N ILE A 2 -22.58 10.51 50.00
CA ILE A 2 -22.80 9.14 49.45
C ILE A 2 -24.33 8.84 49.39
N SER A 3 -25.02 8.53 48.28
CA SER A 3 -24.64 8.03 46.95
C SER A 3 -25.86 8.00 46.00
N ARG A 4 -25.57 8.21 44.70
CA ARG A 4 -26.07 7.60 43.44
C ARG A 4 -27.58 7.58 43.09
N ARG A 5 -27.86 8.19 41.93
CA ARG A 5 -28.92 7.80 40.99
C ARG A 5 -28.41 6.71 40.03
N SER A 6 -29.31 5.78 39.72
CA SER A 6 -29.37 4.86 38.57
C SER A 6 -29.60 5.65 37.25
N ALA A 7 -29.52 5.15 36.01
CA ALA A 7 -29.47 3.80 35.42
C ALA A 7 -28.90 3.90 33.97
N ASP A 8 -28.68 2.72 33.35
CA ASP A 8 -28.67 2.39 31.92
C ASP A 8 -27.37 2.44 31.06
N SER A 9 -26.79 1.23 30.87
CA SER A 9 -26.55 0.46 29.61
C SER A 9 -25.92 1.11 28.35
N PRO A 10 -25.33 0.32 27.42
CA PRO A 10 -24.31 -0.71 27.52
C PRO A 10 -22.96 -0.19 26.96
N SER A 11 -21.85 -0.74 27.47
CA SER A 11 -20.50 -0.29 27.13
C SER A 11 -20.12 -0.59 25.67
N THR A 12 -20.22 0.42 24.82
CA THR A 12 -19.47 0.54 23.57
C THR A 12 -17.99 0.45 23.90
N LEU A 13 -17.34 -0.63 23.45
CA LEU A 13 -15.90 -0.85 23.58
C LEU A 13 -15.17 0.18 22.73
N LEU A 14 -14.89 1.34 23.33
CA LEU A 14 -14.00 2.36 22.79
C LEU A 14 -12.58 1.75 22.83
N ILE A 15 -12.08 1.29 21.68
CA ILE A 15 -10.65 0.96 21.53
C ILE A 15 -9.89 2.28 21.57
N ALA A 16 -9.56 2.71 22.78
CA ALA A 16 -8.65 3.82 23.02
C ALA A 16 -7.27 3.44 22.49
N SER A 17 -6.84 4.17 21.46
CA SER A 17 -5.50 4.18 20.91
C SER A 17 -4.48 4.46 22.02
N ARG A 18 -3.82 3.39 22.49
CA ARG A 18 -2.43 3.48 22.94
C ARG A 18 -1.59 3.10 21.74
N ALA A 19 -1.02 4.09 21.08
CA ALA A 19 0.10 3.91 20.18
C ALA A 19 1.28 3.35 21.00
N SER A 20 1.29 2.02 21.19
CA SER A 20 2.53 1.31 21.43
C SER A 20 3.36 1.51 20.17
N VAL A 21 4.42 2.29 20.29
CA VAL A 21 5.51 2.35 19.31
C VAL A 21 5.89 0.91 19.01
N LEU A 22 5.47 0.40 17.85
CA LEU A 22 6.02 -0.83 17.29
C LEU A 22 7.53 -0.60 17.19
N PRO A 23 8.38 -1.54 17.65
CA PRO A 23 9.82 -1.37 17.51
C PRO A 23 10.10 -1.05 16.04
N SER A 24 10.83 0.05 15.81
CA SER A 24 11.30 0.44 14.49
C SER A 24 12.02 -0.75 13.87
N THR A 25 12.19 -0.77 12.55
CA THR A 25 13.00 -1.76 11.84
C THR A 25 14.44 -1.72 12.36
N SER A 26 14.67 -2.32 13.53
CA SER A 26 15.93 -2.36 14.22
C SER A 26 16.79 -3.33 13.46
N LYS A 27 17.93 -2.84 12.96
CA LYS A 27 18.89 -3.65 12.22
C LYS A 27 19.25 -4.88 13.05
N CYS A 28 18.84 -6.06 12.61
CA CYS A 28 19.35 -7.32 13.15
C CYS A 28 20.85 -7.35 12.88
N CYS A 29 21.66 -7.16 13.91
CA CYS A 29 23.09 -7.41 13.84
C CYS A 29 23.30 -8.90 14.13
N PRO A 30 23.69 -9.73 13.15
CA PRO A 30 23.93 -11.15 13.40
C PRO A 30 25.12 -11.27 14.36
N LYS A 31 24.89 -11.83 15.55
CA LYS A 31 25.95 -11.99 16.56
C LYS A 31 26.81 -13.24 16.33
N ASP A 32 26.31 -14.21 15.55
CA ASP A 32 26.99 -15.48 15.25
C ASP A 32 26.77 -15.88 13.76
N LEU A 33 27.74 -15.57 12.90
CA LEU A 33 27.69 -15.87 11.46
C LEU A 33 27.79 -17.39 11.15
N ALA A 34 28.37 -18.18 12.06
CA ALA A 34 28.66 -19.61 11.85
C ALA A 34 27.41 -20.51 11.80
N LEU A 35 26.26 -20.05 12.31
CA LEU A 35 24.98 -20.77 12.22
C LEU A 35 24.21 -20.46 10.93
N ALA A 36 24.57 -19.40 10.21
CA ALA A 36 23.90 -18.99 8.97
C ALA A 36 24.42 -19.74 7.72
N GLU A 37 25.66 -20.25 7.75
CA GLU A 37 26.27 -20.94 6.60
C GLU A 37 25.61 -22.29 6.28
N LEU A 38 24.95 -22.95 7.23
CA LEU A 38 24.31 -24.26 7.02
C LEU A 38 22.88 -24.20 6.43
N ARG A 39 22.32 -23.01 6.18
CA ARG A 39 20.95 -22.85 5.62
C ARG A 39 20.84 -21.87 4.44
N CYS A 40 21.94 -21.25 4.00
CA CYS A 40 21.92 -20.15 3.04
C CYS A 40 22.10 -20.54 1.57
N GLU A 41 22.14 -21.83 1.21
CA GLU A 41 22.28 -22.19 -0.19
C GLU A 41 20.96 -22.05 -0.96
N ARG A 42 20.99 -21.12 -1.94
CA ARG A 42 20.19 -21.08 -3.17
C ARG A 42 18.77 -20.48 -3.06
N ILE A 43 18.72 -19.15 -2.94
CA ILE A 43 17.50 -18.34 -3.18
C ILE A 43 17.11 -18.33 -4.68
N ILE A 44 18.03 -18.64 -5.59
CA ILE A 44 17.81 -18.54 -7.03
C ILE A 44 17.81 -19.94 -7.66
N GLY A 45 16.63 -20.44 -8.07
CA GLY A 45 16.51 -21.57 -9.00
C GLY A 45 16.27 -22.99 -8.43
N GLN A 46 15.76 -23.15 -7.21
CA GLN A 46 15.30 -24.44 -6.67
C GLN A 46 13.88 -24.31 -6.12
N PRO A 47 13.04 -25.37 -6.16
CA PRO A 47 11.75 -25.36 -5.47
C PRO A 47 11.99 -25.17 -3.98
N PHE A 48 11.43 -24.08 -3.42
CA PHE A 48 11.58 -23.67 -2.03
C PHE A 48 10.99 -24.67 -1.02
N SER A 49 10.24 -25.64 -1.52
CA SER A 49 9.40 -26.55 -0.76
C SER A 49 9.39 -27.91 -1.46
N ALA A 50 9.57 -28.99 -0.69
CA ALA A 50 9.28 -30.35 -1.14
C ALA A 50 7.76 -30.62 -1.22
N VAL A 51 6.94 -29.62 -0.89
CA VAL A 51 5.49 -29.70 -0.80
C VAL A 51 4.89 -29.15 -2.10
N ASP A 52 4.08 -29.99 -2.76
CA ASP A 52 3.56 -29.77 -4.11
C ASP A 52 2.15 -29.16 -4.09
N GLU A 53 2.04 -27.92 -3.62
CA GLU A 53 0.82 -27.12 -3.65
C GLU A 53 0.94 -25.90 -4.59
N PRO A 54 -0.17 -25.43 -5.19
CA PRO A 54 -0.17 -24.27 -6.10
C PRO A 54 0.51 -23.02 -5.54
N LEU A 55 0.38 -22.76 -4.22
CA LEU A 55 1.02 -21.60 -3.58
C LEU A 55 2.55 -21.65 -3.66
N TYR A 56 3.16 -22.83 -3.58
CA TYR A 56 4.61 -22.99 -3.64
C TYR A 56 5.19 -22.92 -5.06
N ARG A 57 4.32 -22.91 -6.08
CA ARG A 57 4.69 -22.70 -7.48
C ARG A 57 4.65 -21.21 -7.87
N TYR A 58 4.08 -20.36 -7.02
CA TYR A 58 3.96 -18.93 -7.28
C TYR A 58 5.31 -18.21 -7.11
N PRO A 59 5.69 -17.27 -7.98
CA PRO A 59 6.99 -16.59 -7.89
C PRO A 59 7.15 -15.82 -6.58
N LEU A 60 8.08 -16.23 -5.71
CA LEU A 60 8.25 -15.66 -4.36
C LEU A 60 8.53 -14.16 -4.35
N ILE A 61 9.39 -13.67 -5.24
CA ILE A 61 9.69 -12.22 -5.35
C ILE A 61 8.47 -11.45 -5.88
N GLY A 62 7.70 -12.06 -6.79
CA GLY A 62 6.43 -11.52 -7.27
C GLY A 62 5.40 -11.41 -6.14
N LEU A 63 5.25 -12.48 -5.34
CA LEU A 63 4.37 -12.51 -4.17
C LEU A 63 4.76 -11.43 -3.16
N GLN A 64 6.05 -11.32 -2.84
CA GLN A 64 6.57 -10.30 -1.93
C GLN A 64 6.24 -8.88 -2.43
N ALA A 65 6.47 -8.59 -3.72
CA ALA A 65 6.15 -7.29 -4.30
C ALA A 65 4.64 -6.99 -4.18
N GLN A 66 3.81 -7.98 -4.49
CA GLN A 66 2.36 -7.86 -4.38
C GLN A 66 1.89 -7.54 -2.95
N VAL A 67 2.31 -8.33 -1.95
CA VAL A 67 1.90 -8.09 -0.55
C VAL A 67 2.37 -6.72 -0.03
N HIS A 68 3.55 -6.25 -0.43
CA HIS A 68 4.01 -4.91 -0.08
C HIS A 68 3.17 -3.81 -0.75
N SER A 69 2.83 -3.97 -2.03
CA SER A 69 2.03 -2.99 -2.77
C SER A 69 0.56 -2.95 -2.29
N ALA A 70 0.03 -4.06 -1.77
CA ALA A 70 -1.31 -4.13 -1.22
C ALA A 70 -1.52 -3.18 -0.02
N VAL A 71 -0.45 -2.87 0.72
CA VAL A 71 -0.47 -1.84 1.78
C VAL A 71 -0.82 -0.47 1.18
N GLY A 72 -0.20 -0.10 0.06
CA GLY A 72 -0.49 1.14 -0.66
C GLY A 72 -1.96 1.25 -1.08
N LEU A 73 -2.54 0.16 -1.61
CA LEU A 73 -3.98 0.13 -1.96
C LEU A 73 -4.87 0.43 -0.75
N GLY A 74 -4.54 -0.15 0.41
CA GLY A 74 -5.27 0.08 1.65
C GLY A 74 -5.21 1.54 2.09
N VAL A 75 -4.02 2.14 2.06
CA VAL A 75 -3.80 3.55 2.41
C VAL A 75 -4.56 4.48 1.47
N ALA A 76 -4.46 4.27 0.15
CA ALA A 76 -5.18 5.06 -0.83
C ALA A 76 -6.71 4.92 -0.71
N ARG A 77 -7.20 3.71 -0.39
CA ARG A 77 -8.62 3.47 -0.10
C ARG A 77 -9.08 4.23 1.15
N ALA A 78 -8.27 4.24 2.21
CA ALA A 78 -8.57 4.99 3.43
C ALA A 78 -8.62 6.50 3.16
N ALA A 79 -7.72 7.03 2.34
CA ALA A 79 -7.74 8.43 1.92
C ALA A 79 -9.01 8.79 1.12
N LEU A 80 -9.43 7.94 0.18
CA LEU A 80 -10.70 8.14 -0.54
C LEU A 80 -11.90 8.19 0.40
N ASN A 81 -11.97 7.27 1.36
CA ASN A 81 -13.06 7.25 2.35
C ASN A 81 -13.07 8.53 3.20
N HIS A 82 -11.89 8.95 3.68
CA HIS A 82 -11.74 10.16 4.48
C HIS A 82 -12.22 11.40 3.71
N VAL A 83 -11.78 11.57 2.46
CA VAL A 83 -12.21 12.70 1.61
C VAL A 83 -13.72 12.62 1.36
N ARG A 84 -14.26 11.45 1.00
CA ARG A 84 -15.71 11.30 0.81
C ARG A 84 -16.52 11.75 2.04
N GLU A 85 -16.10 11.36 3.23
CA GLU A 85 -16.75 11.74 4.49
C GLU A 85 -16.56 13.23 4.84
N ALA A 86 -15.37 13.78 4.61
CA ALA A 86 -15.09 15.20 4.80
C ALA A 86 -15.88 16.08 3.82
N GLY A 87 -16.17 15.57 2.62
CA GLY A 87 -16.88 16.25 1.54
C GLY A 87 -18.26 16.78 1.94
N ALA A 88 -18.95 16.09 2.84
CA ALA A 88 -20.28 16.45 3.31
C ALA A 88 -20.29 17.60 4.34
N ARG A 89 -19.13 17.97 4.89
CA ARG A 89 -19.04 18.97 5.95
C ARG A 89 -19.04 20.39 5.37
N THR A 90 -19.87 21.24 5.95
CA THR A 90 -19.93 22.68 5.62
C THR A 90 -18.72 23.40 6.20
N GLY A 91 -18.16 24.36 5.45
CA GLY A 91 -17.01 25.13 5.91
C GLY A 91 -17.37 26.10 7.04
N ILE A 92 -16.40 26.43 7.90
CA ILE A 92 -16.56 27.39 9.01
C ILE A 92 -17.01 28.77 8.51
N THR A 93 -16.65 29.13 7.27
CA THR A 93 -17.01 30.41 6.63
C THR A 93 -18.44 30.45 6.07
N GLY A 94 -19.24 29.40 6.25
CA GLY A 94 -20.56 29.27 5.62
C GLY A 94 -20.53 28.90 4.15
N ALA A 95 -19.34 28.62 3.60
CA ALA A 95 -19.20 28.15 2.22
C ALA A 95 -19.89 26.78 2.03
N PRO A 96 -20.43 26.49 0.84
CA PRO A 96 -21.02 25.18 0.54
C PRO A 96 -20.08 24.02 0.87
N PRO A 97 -20.64 22.83 1.18
CA PRO A 97 -19.88 21.60 1.35
C PRO A 97 -18.85 21.39 0.23
N LEU A 98 -17.72 20.79 0.57
CA LEU A 98 -16.67 20.53 -0.42
C LEU A 98 -17.17 19.65 -1.57
N ALA A 99 -18.07 18.71 -1.29
CA ALA A 99 -18.68 17.85 -2.30
C ALA A 99 -19.49 18.61 -3.37
N ASP A 100 -19.94 19.84 -3.08
CA ASP A 100 -20.67 20.68 -4.03
C ASP A 100 -19.73 21.44 -4.99
N ARG A 101 -18.42 21.39 -4.76
CA ARG A 101 -17.41 22.08 -5.57
C ARG A 101 -16.92 21.21 -6.72
N ALA A 102 -16.89 21.76 -7.93
CA ALA A 102 -16.51 21.02 -9.14
C ALA A 102 -15.10 20.42 -9.05
N TYR A 103 -14.10 21.19 -8.59
CA TYR A 103 -12.72 20.70 -8.47
C TYR A 103 -12.63 19.48 -7.53
N TYR A 104 -13.43 19.46 -6.46
CA TYR A 104 -13.43 18.39 -5.47
C TYR A 104 -13.96 17.09 -6.06
N ARG A 105 -15.12 17.15 -6.72
CA ARG A 105 -15.73 15.98 -7.39
C ARG A 105 -14.85 15.46 -8.52
N THR A 106 -14.28 16.33 -9.33
CA THR A 106 -13.43 15.94 -10.46
C THR A 106 -12.15 15.25 -9.97
N THR A 107 -11.45 15.82 -9.00
CA THR A 107 -10.24 15.18 -8.44
C THR A 107 -10.57 13.87 -7.75
N PHE A 108 -11.65 13.82 -6.95
CA PHE A 108 -12.10 12.57 -6.32
C PHE A 108 -12.40 11.48 -7.36
N ALA A 109 -13.15 11.81 -8.43
CA ALA A 109 -13.51 10.85 -9.47
C ALA A 109 -12.28 10.33 -10.23
N ARG A 110 -11.32 11.20 -10.55
CA ARG A 110 -10.04 10.80 -11.18
C ARG A 110 -9.23 9.87 -10.28
N ALA A 111 -9.09 10.23 -9.00
CA ALA A 111 -8.39 9.41 -8.02
C ALA A 111 -9.05 8.04 -7.82
N TYR A 112 -10.40 8.02 -7.75
CA TYR A 112 -11.19 6.80 -7.67
C TYR A 112 -10.94 5.90 -8.90
N ALA A 113 -11.05 6.46 -10.11
CA ALA A 113 -10.81 5.71 -11.34
C ALA A 113 -9.38 5.15 -11.40
N ALA A 114 -8.37 5.98 -11.10
CA ALA A 114 -6.97 5.55 -11.11
C ALA A 114 -6.71 4.37 -10.16
N LEU A 115 -7.18 4.47 -8.91
CA LEU A 115 -6.99 3.40 -7.92
C LEU A 115 -7.69 2.10 -8.34
N HIS A 116 -8.90 2.20 -8.89
CA HIS A 116 -9.66 1.04 -9.35
C HIS A 116 -9.03 0.39 -10.58
N SER A 117 -8.51 1.17 -11.53
CA SER A 117 -7.77 0.65 -12.69
C SER A 117 -6.49 -0.06 -12.28
N ALA A 118 -5.70 0.52 -11.37
CA ALA A 118 -4.48 -0.10 -10.86
C ALA A 118 -4.79 -1.41 -10.12
N ARG A 119 -5.84 -1.42 -9.28
CA ARG A 119 -6.31 -2.64 -8.59
C ARG A 119 -6.79 -3.70 -9.58
N SER A 120 -7.46 -3.31 -10.66
CA SER A 120 -7.91 -4.25 -11.68
C SER A 120 -6.73 -4.96 -12.33
N PHE A 121 -5.73 -4.20 -12.78
CA PHE A 121 -4.51 -4.78 -13.36
C PHE A 121 -3.78 -5.69 -12.36
N TYR A 122 -3.70 -5.29 -11.09
CA TYR A 122 -3.11 -6.09 -10.02
C TYR A 122 -3.80 -7.43 -9.76
N LEU A 123 -5.10 -7.54 -10.01
CA LEU A 123 -5.86 -8.78 -9.83
C LEU A 123 -5.98 -9.61 -11.12
N ASP A 124 -5.75 -8.99 -12.27
CA ASP A 124 -5.85 -9.63 -13.59
C ASP A 124 -4.61 -10.48 -13.93
N VAL A 125 -3.47 -10.23 -13.27
CA VAL A 125 -2.25 -11.00 -13.49
C VAL A 125 -2.44 -12.47 -13.07
N ALA A 126 -2.27 -13.39 -14.03
CA ALA A 126 -2.40 -14.84 -13.85
C ALA A 126 -1.36 -15.53 -12.93
N ASP A 127 -1.66 -16.74 -12.48
CA ASP A 127 -0.79 -17.51 -11.57
C ASP A 127 0.19 -18.47 -12.31
N GLU A 128 0.08 -18.60 -13.63
CA GLU A 128 0.90 -19.55 -14.41
C GLU A 128 2.34 -19.05 -14.61
N PRO A 129 3.37 -19.83 -14.22
CA PRO A 129 4.74 -19.37 -14.21
C PRO A 129 5.32 -19.21 -15.62
N SER A 130 5.55 -17.96 -16.03
CA SER A 130 6.38 -17.61 -17.18
C SER A 130 7.16 -16.31 -16.90
N PRO A 131 8.29 -16.05 -17.59
CA PRO A 131 9.02 -14.79 -17.43
C PRO A 131 8.15 -13.56 -17.71
N GLU A 132 7.29 -13.65 -18.73
CA GLU A 132 6.33 -12.60 -19.06
C GLU A 132 5.30 -12.41 -17.94
N GLN A 133 4.80 -13.50 -17.37
CA GLN A 133 3.85 -13.43 -16.25
C GLN A 133 4.49 -12.81 -15.01
N LEU A 134 5.73 -13.19 -14.69
CA LEU A 134 6.48 -12.58 -13.59
C LEU A 134 6.71 -11.08 -13.83
N ALA A 135 7.03 -10.67 -15.06
CA ALA A 135 7.12 -9.26 -15.41
C ALA A 135 5.80 -8.52 -15.20
N ARG A 136 4.66 -9.10 -15.62
CA ARG A 136 3.33 -8.53 -15.38
C ARG A 136 3.01 -8.42 -13.89
N ILE A 137 3.27 -9.46 -13.10
CA ILE A 137 3.07 -9.45 -11.64
C ILE A 137 3.84 -8.29 -11.01
N ARG A 138 5.13 -8.17 -11.31
CA ARG A 138 5.99 -7.15 -10.70
C ARG A 138 5.66 -5.75 -11.20
N LEU A 139 5.32 -5.60 -12.48
CA LEU A 139 4.82 -4.34 -13.03
C LEU A 139 3.52 -3.90 -12.36
N SER A 140 2.59 -4.83 -12.14
CA SER A 140 1.31 -4.53 -11.50
C SER A 140 1.49 -4.06 -10.06
N ALA A 141 2.42 -4.66 -9.31
CA ALA A 141 2.74 -4.28 -7.95
C ALA A 141 3.40 -2.89 -7.88
N ALA A 142 4.39 -2.62 -8.75
CA ALA A 142 5.01 -1.30 -8.86
C ALA A 142 3.98 -0.22 -9.24
N ASN A 143 3.14 -0.50 -10.25
CA ASN A 143 2.06 0.38 -10.67
C ASN A 143 1.07 0.69 -9.56
N VAL A 144 0.71 -0.32 -8.75
CA VAL A 144 -0.14 -0.11 -7.59
C VAL A 144 0.52 0.80 -6.56
N ALA A 145 1.81 0.61 -6.25
CA ALA A 145 2.53 1.45 -5.29
C ALA A 145 2.57 2.92 -5.76
N ASP A 146 2.90 3.12 -7.05
CA ASP A 146 2.96 4.43 -7.70
C ASP A 146 1.62 5.15 -7.70
N VAL A 147 0.60 4.50 -8.24
CA VAL A 147 -0.76 5.05 -8.32
C VAL A 147 -1.31 5.34 -6.91
N SER A 148 -1.04 4.49 -5.92
CA SER A 148 -1.53 4.69 -4.56
C SER A 148 -1.01 5.98 -3.95
N ALA A 149 0.30 6.28 -4.03
CA ALA A 149 0.79 7.54 -3.46
C ALA A 149 0.38 8.76 -4.29
N GLN A 150 0.27 8.64 -5.62
CA GLN A 150 -0.27 9.73 -6.42
C GLN A 150 -1.73 10.02 -6.06
N VAL A 151 -2.55 8.99 -5.86
CA VAL A 151 -3.94 9.13 -5.40
C VAL A 151 -4.00 9.85 -4.06
N VAL A 152 -3.18 9.46 -3.07
CA VAL A 152 -3.17 10.14 -1.77
C VAL A 152 -2.69 11.58 -1.90
N HIS A 153 -1.69 11.86 -2.74
CA HIS A 153 -1.22 13.21 -3.02
C HIS A 153 -2.34 14.09 -3.59
N ASP A 154 -3.03 13.61 -4.62
CA ASP A 154 -4.13 14.33 -5.27
C ASP A 154 -5.26 14.62 -4.28
N LEU A 155 -5.60 13.67 -3.42
CA LEU A 155 -6.61 13.83 -2.38
C LEU A 155 -6.19 14.84 -1.29
N CYS A 156 -4.89 14.90 -0.95
CA CYS A 156 -4.37 15.93 -0.06
C CYS A 156 -4.59 17.34 -0.65
N SER A 157 -4.40 17.52 -1.96
CA SER A 157 -4.52 18.82 -2.63
C SER A 157 -5.93 19.44 -2.53
N ILE A 158 -6.97 18.61 -2.36
CA ILE A 158 -8.37 19.05 -2.25
C ILE A 158 -8.92 18.99 -0.82
N SER A 159 -8.12 18.58 0.17
CA SER A 159 -8.54 18.41 1.57
C SER A 159 -8.68 19.73 2.35
N GLY A 160 -8.28 20.85 1.74
CA GLY A 160 -8.34 22.17 2.36
C GLY A 160 -7.21 22.44 3.37
N ALA A 161 -7.18 23.65 3.93
CA ALA A 161 -6.07 24.12 4.76
C ALA A 161 -5.90 23.36 6.09
N GLY A 162 -6.95 22.70 6.60
CA GLY A 162 -6.90 21.94 7.85
C GLY A 162 -5.87 20.81 7.84
N ILE A 163 -5.48 20.33 6.66
CA ILE A 163 -4.42 19.33 6.51
C ILE A 163 -3.07 19.81 7.04
N ILE A 164 -2.82 21.12 7.21
CA ILE A 164 -1.56 21.65 7.74
C ILE A 164 -1.24 21.15 9.16
N SER A 165 -2.27 20.76 9.92
CA SER A 165 -2.09 20.25 11.27
C SER A 165 -1.49 18.84 11.25
N ASN A 166 -0.48 18.60 12.09
CA ASN A 166 0.23 17.32 12.15
C ASN A 166 -0.65 16.16 12.63
N ASP A 167 -1.71 16.45 13.39
CA ASP A 167 -2.70 15.47 13.87
C ASP A 167 -3.78 15.14 12.84
N HIS A 168 -3.79 15.79 11.68
CA HIS A 168 -4.77 15.54 10.64
C HIS A 168 -4.56 14.13 10.04
N PRO A 169 -5.60 13.27 9.94
CA PRO A 169 -5.46 11.88 9.48
C PRO A 169 -4.73 11.72 8.13
N MET A 170 -4.96 12.66 7.20
CA MET A 170 -4.28 12.68 5.89
C MET A 170 -2.76 12.84 5.97
N GLN A 171 -2.19 13.36 7.06
CA GLN A 171 -0.73 13.47 7.24
C GLN A 171 -0.08 12.08 7.31
N VAL A 172 -0.64 11.20 8.14
CA VAL A 172 -0.17 9.82 8.28
C VAL A 172 -0.38 9.06 6.96
N LEU A 173 -1.56 9.16 6.37
CA LEU A 173 -1.85 8.50 5.09
C LEU A 173 -0.90 8.94 3.97
N ARG A 174 -0.55 10.24 3.91
CA ARG A 174 0.41 10.76 2.94
C ARG A 174 1.81 10.16 3.12
N GLN A 175 2.26 10.01 4.36
CA GLN A 175 3.57 9.42 4.66
C GLN A 175 3.57 7.93 4.36
N ASP A 176 2.56 7.20 4.82
CA ASP A 176 2.43 5.76 4.62
C ASP A 176 2.34 5.38 3.15
N ALA A 177 1.67 6.21 2.33
CA ALA A 177 1.51 5.92 0.90
C ALA A 177 2.85 5.92 0.13
N LEU A 178 3.86 6.65 0.62
CA LEU A 178 5.18 6.70 -0.01
C LEU A 178 6.05 5.48 0.34
N VAL A 179 5.80 4.82 1.47
CA VAL A 179 6.65 3.72 1.96
C VAL A 179 6.77 2.58 0.96
N PRO A 180 5.68 2.07 0.35
CA PRO A 180 5.78 1.02 -0.66
C PRO A 180 6.65 1.39 -1.86
N GLN A 181 6.54 2.63 -2.38
CA GLN A 181 7.33 3.07 -3.54
C GLN A 181 8.84 3.10 -3.28
N LEU A 182 9.24 3.29 -2.02
CA LEU A 182 10.65 3.31 -1.61
C LEU A 182 11.22 1.90 -1.41
N HIS A 183 10.39 0.86 -1.45
CA HIS A 183 10.86 -0.51 -1.35
C HIS A 183 11.60 -0.93 -2.64
N ALA A 184 12.75 -1.58 -2.50
CA ALA A 184 13.62 -1.95 -3.62
C ALA A 184 12.92 -2.81 -4.72
N THR A 185 11.87 -3.54 -4.35
CA THR A 185 11.08 -4.38 -5.26
C THR A 185 9.88 -3.68 -5.88
N LEU A 186 9.66 -2.40 -5.60
CA LEU A 186 8.50 -1.61 -6.03
C LEU A 186 8.89 -0.26 -6.64
N GLY A 187 10.15 0.17 -6.50
CA GLY A 187 10.62 1.42 -7.07
C GLY A 187 10.66 1.45 -8.60
N GLN A 188 10.98 2.62 -9.15
CA GLN A 188 10.92 2.93 -10.58
C GLN A 188 11.69 1.95 -11.49
N ALA A 189 12.80 1.37 -11.00
CA ALA A 189 13.57 0.38 -11.75
C ALA A 189 12.74 -0.86 -12.15
N MET A 190 11.65 -1.16 -11.43
CA MET A 190 10.76 -2.27 -11.77
C MET A 190 10.03 -2.08 -13.09
N TYR A 191 9.73 -0.83 -13.48
CA TYR A 191 9.12 -0.55 -14.77
C TYR A 191 10.07 -0.88 -15.92
N ASP A 192 11.35 -0.51 -15.78
CA ASP A 192 12.39 -0.83 -16.77
C ASP A 192 12.63 -2.34 -16.85
N GLY A 193 12.79 -3.01 -15.70
CA GLY A 193 12.96 -4.46 -15.65
C GLY A 193 11.79 -5.23 -16.27
N ALA A 194 10.54 -4.82 -15.97
CA ALA A 194 9.36 -5.44 -16.55
C ALA A 194 9.22 -5.11 -18.04
N GLY A 195 9.44 -3.85 -18.42
CA GLY A 195 9.40 -3.40 -19.81
C GLY A 195 10.39 -4.15 -20.69
N ALA A 196 11.62 -4.38 -20.20
CA ALA A 196 12.61 -5.18 -20.91
C ALA A 196 12.10 -6.60 -21.21
N VAL A 197 11.55 -7.28 -20.21
CA VAL A 197 11.01 -8.65 -20.37
C VAL A 197 9.81 -8.68 -21.32
N LEU A 198 8.88 -7.74 -21.19
CA LEU A 198 7.72 -7.62 -22.09
C LEU A 198 8.13 -7.34 -23.55
N MET A 199 9.31 -6.76 -23.77
CA MET A 199 9.89 -6.50 -25.10
C MET A 199 10.81 -7.64 -25.58
N GLY A 200 10.79 -8.80 -24.91
CA GLY A 200 11.63 -9.96 -25.27
C GLY A 200 13.12 -9.74 -25.02
N ARG A 201 13.48 -8.84 -24.10
CA ARG A 201 14.86 -8.56 -23.69
C ARG A 201 15.13 -9.12 -22.28
N PRO A 202 16.40 -9.42 -21.94
CA PRO A 202 16.76 -9.73 -20.56
C PRO A 202 16.40 -8.57 -19.62
N PRO A 203 16.00 -8.85 -18.37
CA PRO A 203 15.70 -7.79 -17.41
C PRO A 203 16.95 -6.95 -17.08
N THR A 204 16.74 -5.67 -16.82
CA THR A 204 17.79 -4.70 -16.49
C THR A 204 18.13 -4.66 -15.00
N VAL A 205 17.29 -5.25 -14.15
CA VAL A 205 17.44 -5.25 -12.70
C VAL A 205 17.95 -6.61 -12.20
N PRO A 206 18.99 -6.66 -11.34
CA PRO A 206 19.42 -7.90 -10.73
C PRO A 206 18.32 -8.60 -9.93
N GLY A 207 18.24 -9.93 -10.04
CA GLY A 207 17.23 -10.74 -9.34
C GLY A 207 15.80 -10.46 -9.81
N PHE A 208 15.64 -10.08 -11.09
CA PHE A 208 14.31 -9.72 -11.58
C PHE A 208 13.39 -10.92 -11.83
N LEU A 209 13.97 -11.98 -12.39
CA LEU A 209 13.32 -13.25 -12.68
C LEU A 209 13.61 -14.28 -11.59
#